data_AF-A0A3M1QD11-F1
#
_entry.id   AF-A0A3M1QD11-F1
#
_cell.length_a   1.000
_cell.length_b   1.000
_cell.length_c   1.000
_cell.angle_alpha   90.00
_cell.angle_beta   90.00
_cell.angle_gamma   90.00
#
_symmetry.space_group_name_H-M   'P 1'
#
loop_
_entity.id
_entity.type
_entity.pdbx_description
1 polymer ?
#
loop_
_entity_poly.entity_id
_entity_poly.type
_entity_poly.pdbx_seq_one_letter_code
_entity_poly.pdbx_strand_id
1 'polypeptide(L)'
;MRNNVFNISAPQRYTCQVYRYHNTLSRLYVSVYKDARPAPAFYVLFSDVAYFAGPMSWVGADFGVESVEQCLGLMLQAGLIEEALLDDPAVYDYFAQSVSLYVV
;
A
#
# COMPACT_ATOMS: atom_id res chain seq x y z
N MET A 1 8.68 13.82 8.71
CA MET A 1 8.70 12.35 8.89
C MET A 1 7.38 11.83 8.34
N ARG A 2 7.39 10.85 7.43
CA ARG A 2 6.14 10.15 7.06
C ARG A 2 5.59 9.47 8.32
N ASN A 3 4.31 9.66 8.62
CA ASN A 3 3.67 8.98 9.73
C ASN A 3 3.52 7.50 9.36
N ASN A 4 4.35 6.64 9.95
CA ASN A 4 4.26 5.20 9.75
C ASN A 4 2.90 4.72 10.26
N VAL A 5 2.10 4.10 9.38
CA VAL A 5 0.74 3.64 9.70
C VAL A 5 0.72 2.53 10.77
N PHE A 6 1.84 1.86 11.02
CA PHE A 6 1.95 0.83 12.07
C PHE A 6 2.44 1.37 13.42
N ASN A 7 2.78 2.66 13.51
CA ASN A 7 3.29 3.29 14.74
C ASN A 7 4.50 2.53 15.35
N ILE A 8 5.43 2.08 14.52
CA ILE A 8 6.64 1.36 14.92
C ILE A 8 7.81 2.33 15.02
N SER A 9 8.52 2.33 16.15
CA SER A 9 9.59 3.29 16.45
C SER A 9 10.91 3.07 15.70
N ALA A 10 11.16 1.87 15.17
CA ALA A 10 12.38 1.54 14.42
C ALA A 10 12.07 0.64 13.22
N PRO A 11 11.37 1.16 12.19
CA PRO A 11 10.87 0.36 11.06
C PRO A 11 11.98 -0.32 10.25
N GLN A 12 13.19 0.26 10.24
CA GLN A 12 14.36 -0.28 9.53
C GLN A 12 14.89 -1.60 10.11
N ARG A 13 14.46 -1.97 11.32
CA ARG A 13 14.77 -3.28 11.91
C ARG A 13 13.83 -4.38 11.44
N TYR A 14 12.88 -4.05 10.57
CA TYR A 14 11.89 -4.99 10.09
C TYR A 14 12.12 -5.30 8.61
N THR A 15 11.97 -6.57 8.26
CA THR A 15 11.98 -7.04 6.87
C THR A 15 10.56 -7.45 6.51
N CYS A 16 10.05 -6.87 5.43
CA CYS A 16 8.75 -7.17 4.87
C CYS A 16 8.92 -8.17 3.73
N GLN A 17 8.01 -9.14 3.66
CA GLN A 17 7.96 -10.13 2.59
C GLN A 17 6.52 -10.31 2.14
N VAL A 18 6.27 -10.26 0.83
CA VAL A 18 4.99 -10.65 0.25
C VAL A 18 4.79 -12.13 0.51
N TYR A 19 3.89 -12.44 1.45
CA TYR A 19 3.56 -13.79 1.83
C TYR A 19 2.60 -14.42 0.83
N ARG A 20 1.60 -13.66 0.37
CA ARG A 20 0.60 -14.14 -0.59
C ARG A 20 -0.12 -12.99 -1.26
N TYR A 21 -0.40 -13.14 -2.56
CA TYR A 21 -1.31 -12.27 -3.29
C TYR A 21 -2.46 -13.09 -3.89
N HIS A 22 -3.69 -12.78 -3.47
CA HIS A 22 -4.92 -13.37 -4.00
C HIS A 22 -5.59 -12.38 -4.93
N ASN A 23 -5.33 -12.49 -6.23
CA ASN A 23 -5.88 -11.60 -7.25
C ASN A 23 -7.41 -11.61 -7.31
N THR A 24 -8.06 -12.78 -7.21
CA THR A 24 -9.53 -12.90 -7.26
C THR A 24 -10.24 -12.29 -6.05
N LEU A 25 -9.52 -12.11 -4.94
CA LEU A 25 -10.03 -11.51 -3.72
C LEU A 25 -9.49 -10.09 -3.50
N SER A 26 -8.63 -9.60 -4.39
CA SER A 26 -7.89 -8.36 -4.26
C SER A 26 -7.20 -8.23 -2.89
N ARG A 27 -6.54 -9.29 -2.42
CA ARG A 27 -5.88 -9.31 -1.10
C ARG A 27 -4.39 -9.52 -1.20
N LEU A 28 -3.62 -8.66 -0.53
CA LEU A 28 -2.17 -8.78 -0.37
C LEU A 28 -1.82 -9.02 1.09
N TYR A 29 -1.12 -10.12 1.36
CA TYR A 29 -0.60 -10.47 2.67
C TYR A 29 0.91 -10.23 2.67
N VAL A 30 1.38 -9.45 3.64
CA VAL A 30 2.79 -9.19 3.90
C VAL A 30 3.13 -9.74 5.28
N SER A 31 4.11 -10.64 5.35
CA SER A 31 4.71 -11.06 6.63
C SER A 31 5.84 -10.10 7.00
N VAL A 32 5.86 -9.65 8.26
CA VAL A 32 6.84 -8.68 8.74
C VAL A 32 7.68 -9.32 9.85
N TYR A 33 8.98 -9.45 9.61
CA TYR A 33 9.94 -10.04 10.53
C TYR A 33 10.71 -8.94 11.24
N LYS A 34 11.07 -9.15 12.51
CA LYS A 34 11.92 -8.23 13.28
C LYS A 34 13.30 -8.84 13.46
N ASP A 35 14.33 -8.10 13.06
CA ASP A 35 15.72 -8.58 13.06
C ASP A 35 15.82 -9.95 12.35
N ALA A 36 16.71 -10.84 12.81
CA ALA A 36 16.90 -12.17 12.23
C ALA A 36 15.96 -13.26 12.81
N ARG A 37 14.77 -12.90 13.28
CA ARG A 37 13.85 -13.88 13.90
C ARG A 37 13.26 -14.82 12.84
N PRO A 38 13.12 -16.13 13.13
CA PRO A 38 12.60 -17.10 12.17
C PRO A 38 11.08 -17.04 11.99
N ALA A 39 10.36 -16.37 12.88
CA ALA A 39 8.91 -16.19 12.81
C ALA A 39 8.53 -14.71 12.60
N PRO A 40 7.46 -14.41 11.84
CA PRO A 40 6.97 -13.05 11.69
C PRO A 40 6.60 -12.42 13.04
N ALA A 41 6.94 -11.15 13.23
CA ALA A 41 6.46 -10.37 14.35
C ALA A 41 4.96 -10.07 14.21
N PHE A 42 4.50 -9.82 12.98
CA PHE A 42 3.09 -9.63 12.62
C PHE A 42 2.88 -9.82 11.12
N TYR A 43 1.62 -9.82 10.70
CA TYR A 43 1.20 -9.81 9.30
C TYR A 43 0.43 -8.53 9.00
N VAL A 44 0.57 -8.04 7.78
CA VAL A 44 -0.24 -6.95 7.22
C VAL A 44 -1.12 -7.54 6.15
N LEU A 45 -2.40 -7.17 6.19
CA LEU A 45 -3.36 -7.44 5.13
C LEU A 45 -3.77 -6.13 4.50
N PHE A 46 -3.55 -6.01 3.19
CA PHE A 46 -4.22 -5.02 2.36
C PHE A 46 -5.42 -5.71 1.69
N SER A 47 -6.61 -5.15 1.88
CA SER A 47 -7.82 -5.54 1.15
C SER A 47 -8.06 -4.60 -0.02
N ASP A 48 -8.88 -5.04 -0.98
CA ASP A 48 -9.33 -4.24 -2.12
C ASP A 48 -8.16 -3.67 -2.94
N VAL A 49 -7.08 -4.45 -3.03
CA VAL A 49 -5.85 -4.08 -3.74
C VAL A 49 -6.11 -4.08 -5.25
N ALA A 50 -6.20 -2.88 -5.83
CA ALA A 50 -6.30 -2.71 -7.27
C ALA A 50 -4.94 -2.82 -7.97
N TYR A 51 -3.86 -2.44 -7.30
CA TYR A 51 -2.51 -2.38 -7.87
C TYR A 51 -1.44 -2.63 -6.82
N PHE A 52 -0.40 -3.38 -7.20
CA PHE A 52 0.81 -3.55 -6.42
C PHE A 52 2.01 -3.60 -7.35
N ALA A 53 3.02 -2.78 -7.06
CA ALA A 53 4.30 -2.81 -7.73
C ALA A 53 5.41 -2.66 -6.70
N GLY A 54 6.33 -3.60 -6.68
CA GLY A 54 7.42 -3.61 -5.72
C GLY A 54 8.14 -4.96 -5.68
N PRO A 55 9.25 -5.06 -4.92
CA PRO A 55 9.94 -6.31 -4.73
C PRO A 55 9.11 -7.26 -3.86
N MET A 56 9.36 -8.57 -3.99
CA MET A 56 8.75 -9.59 -3.11
C MET A 56 9.25 -9.50 -1.66
N SER A 57 10.36 -8.82 -1.41
CA SER A 57 10.93 -8.59 -0.09
C SER A 57 11.65 -7.25 -0.05
N TRP A 58 11.57 -6.54 1.08
CA TRP A 58 12.30 -5.30 1.32
C TRP A 58 12.56 -5.09 2.81
N VAL A 59 13.50 -4.19 3.13
CA VAL A 59 13.80 -3.75 4.49
C VAL A 59 13.07 -2.42 4.74
N GLY A 60 12.53 -2.25 5.94
CA GLY A 60 11.72 -1.09 6.30
C GLY A 60 10.23 -1.44 6.34
N ALA A 61 9.65 -1.39 7.53
CA ALA A 61 8.19 -1.42 7.73
C ALA A 61 7.66 -0.01 8.01
N ASP A 62 8.06 0.97 7.20
CA ASP A 62 7.75 2.41 7.28
C ASP A 62 6.69 2.88 6.29
N PHE A 63 5.64 2.09 6.14
CA PHE A 63 4.52 2.39 5.26
C PHE A 63 3.91 3.76 5.60
N GLY A 64 3.92 4.64 4.60
CA GLY A 64 3.22 5.91 4.61
C GLY A 64 2.09 5.91 3.60
N VAL A 65 1.18 6.88 3.73
CA VAL A 65 0.13 7.15 2.75
C VAL A 65 0.54 8.39 1.96
N GLU A 66 0.52 8.28 0.64
CA GLU A 66 0.76 9.41 -0.27
C GLU A 66 -0.47 10.32 -0.40
N SER A 67 -0.30 11.48 -1.06
CA SER A 67 -1.43 12.37 -1.34
C SER A 67 -2.44 11.71 -2.28
N VAL A 68 -3.69 12.18 -2.21
CA VAL A 68 -4.76 11.76 -3.12
C VAL A 68 -4.35 11.96 -4.58
N GLU A 69 -3.72 13.08 -4.90
CA GLU A 69 -3.25 13.42 -6.25
C GLU A 69 -2.26 12.38 -6.79
N GLN A 70 -1.31 11.93 -5.97
CA GLN A 70 -0.36 10.88 -6.35
C GLN A 70 -1.06 9.53 -6.53
N CYS A 71 -2.04 9.21 -5.68
CA CYS A 71 -2.85 8.01 -5.80
C CYS A 71 -3.64 7.98 -7.12
N LEU A 72 -4.37 9.06 -7.42
CA LEU A 72 -5.13 9.19 -8.65
C LEU A 72 -4.24 9.17 -9.89
N GLY A 73 -3.08 9.85 -9.82
CA GLY A 73 -2.08 9.84 -10.90
C GLY A 73 -1.60 8.43 -11.22
N LEU A 74 -1.32 7.60 -10.20
CA LEU A 74 -0.97 6.20 -10.41
C LEU A 74 -2.14 5.39 -11.00
N MET A 75 -3.38 5.62 -10.52
CA MET A 75 -4.55 4.92 -11.05
C MET A 75 -4.78 5.22 -12.54
N LEU A 76 -4.58 6.46 -12.98
CA LEU A 76 -4.61 6.83 -14.40
C LEU A 76 -3.50 6.13 -15.19
N GLN A 77 -2.26 6.18 -14.71
CA GLN A 77 -1.12 5.53 -15.38
C GLN A 77 -1.27 4.02 -15.49
N ALA A 78 -1.88 3.39 -14.48
CA ALA A 78 -2.16 1.96 -14.45
C ALA A 78 -3.42 1.57 -15.26
N GLY A 79 -4.15 2.54 -15.83
CA GLY A 79 -5.38 2.30 -16.58
C GLY A 79 -6.55 1.81 -15.73
N LEU A 80 -6.57 2.14 -14.43
CA LEU A 80 -7.65 1.77 -13.51
C LEU A 80 -8.83 2.72 -13.57
N ILE A 81 -8.59 3.98 -13.98
CA ILE A 81 -9.60 5.02 -14.19
C ILE A 81 -9.21 5.83 -15.42
N GLU A 82 -10.17 6.56 -16.00
CA GLU A 82 -9.97 7.46 -17.14
C GLU A 82 -9.91 8.92 -16.67
N GLU A 83 -9.14 9.76 -17.37
CA GLU A 83 -8.94 11.17 -17.02
C GLU A 83 -10.27 11.95 -16.98
N ALA A 84 -11.18 11.68 -17.92
CA ALA A 84 -12.49 12.33 -18.00
C ALA A 84 -13.37 12.10 -16.76
N LEU A 85 -13.09 11.08 -15.93
CA LEU A 85 -13.81 10.86 -14.67
C LEU A 85 -13.44 11.88 -13.59
N LEU A 86 -12.25 12.48 -13.66
CA LEU A 86 -11.77 13.41 -12.65
C LEU A 86 -12.28 14.85 -12.86
N ASP A 87 -12.88 15.14 -14.02
CA ASP A 87 -13.52 16.42 -14.31
C ASP A 87 -14.83 16.62 -13.52
N ASP A 88 -15.45 15.54 -13.03
CA ASP A 88 -16.62 15.58 -12.14
C ASP A 88 -16.16 15.66 -10.67
N PRO A 89 -16.43 16.76 -9.96
CA PRO A 89 -16.04 16.93 -8.55
C PRO A 89 -16.58 15.83 -7.64
N ALA A 90 -17.79 15.31 -7.89
CA ALA A 90 -18.37 14.27 -7.06
C ALA A 90 -17.63 12.93 -7.20
N VAL A 91 -17.16 12.62 -8.41
CA VAL A 91 -16.36 11.43 -8.70
C VAL A 91 -14.96 11.57 -8.09
N TYR A 92 -14.35 12.76 -8.23
CA TYR A 92 -13.08 13.07 -7.58
C TYR A 92 -13.15 12.87 -6.06
N ASP A 93 -14.16 13.47 -5.41
CA ASP A 93 -14.35 13.38 -3.96
C ASP A 93 -14.59 11.94 -3.49
N TYR A 94 -15.32 11.15 -4.28
CA TYR A 94 -15.51 9.73 -4.00
C TYR A 94 -14.18 8.97 -3.99
N PHE A 95 -13.35 9.14 -5.01
CA PHE A 95 -12.03 8.48 -5.03
C PHE A 95 -11.14 9.00 -3.91
N ALA A 96 -11.09 10.32 -3.70
CA ALA A 96 -10.29 10.95 -2.65
C ALA A 96 -10.55 10.36 -1.24
N GLN A 97 -11.76 9.87 -0.99
CA GLN A 97 -12.17 9.28 0.28
C GLN A 97 -12.05 7.74 0.34
N SER A 98 -12.00 7.07 -0.82
CA SER A 98 -12.10 5.60 -0.90
C SER A 98 -10.80 4.91 -1.28
N VAL A 99 -9.82 5.63 -1.83
CA VAL A 99 -8.54 5.04 -2.24
C VAL A 99 -7.38 5.52 -1.39
N SER A 100 -6.34 4.70 -1.32
CA SER A 100 -5.11 5.03 -0.60
C SER A 100 -3.92 4.43 -1.32
N LEU A 101 -2.88 5.24 -1.49
CA LEU A 101 -1.60 4.80 -2.03
C LEU A 101 -0.61 4.62 -0.88
N TYR A 102 -0.28 3.37 -0.59
CA TYR A 102 0.74 3.02 0.40
C TYR A 102 2.11 2.92 -0.27
N VAL A 103 3.10 3.59 0.32
CA VAL A 103 4.50 3.55 -0.13
C VAL A 103 5.42 3.26 1.05
N VAL A 104 6.56 2.65 0.75
CA VAL A 104 7.65 2.39 1.70
C VAL A 104 8.89 3.09 1.17
#